data_AF-A0A350C586-F1
#
_entry.id   AF-A0A350C586-F1
#
_cell.length_a   1.000
_cell.length_b   1.000
_cell.length_c   1.000
_cell.angle_alpha   90.00
_cell.angle_beta   90.00
_cell.angle_gamma   90.00
#
_symmetry.space_group_name_H-M   'P 1'
#
loop_
_entity.id
_entity.type
_entity.pdbx_description
1 polymer ?
#
loop_
_entity_poly.entity_id
_entity_poly.type
_entity_poly.pdbx_seq_one_letter_code
_entity_poly.pdbx_strand_id
1 'polypeptide(L)'
;AVSETDLLIVDLFNSNVAYKTYLTDLVTKIRILTGEVYTNWTAGYREMFIEDAGSSASSSVNRMVNDYLFYYERFLRSGKIGIPAGVFSGSPLTNNVEALYTFTPTLSKSLYLNSLSSFKNFFEGKSKYNGNGPSLSEYLSYIQTLTSGANISSAIEAAIDNAIEVSNGLDDDFYTQVEEDNGKMLATYDALQAVTVLMKTDMLSALNVSVDYVDADGD
;
A
#
# COMPACT_ATOMS: atom_id res chain seq x y z
N ALA A 1 -3.07 -23.95 -12.57
CA ALA A 1 -4.28 -23.97 -11.73
C ALA A 1 -4.34 -25.28 -10.95
N VAL A 2 -4.92 -25.25 -9.74
CA VAL A 2 -5.05 -26.44 -8.85
C VAL A 2 -6.11 -27.43 -9.34
N SER A 3 -7.14 -26.95 -10.07
CA SER A 3 -8.08 -27.75 -10.87
C SER A 3 -8.89 -26.85 -11.83
N GLU A 4 -9.70 -27.44 -12.72
CA GLU A 4 -10.41 -26.76 -13.82
C GLU A 4 -11.79 -26.19 -13.43
N THR A 5 -12.39 -26.63 -12.32
CA THR A 5 -13.70 -26.13 -11.85
C THR A 5 -13.74 -26.02 -10.32
N ASP A 6 -14.59 -25.12 -9.80
CA ASP A 6 -14.79 -24.94 -8.35
C ASP A 6 -15.16 -26.25 -7.65
N LEU A 7 -16.01 -27.09 -8.28
CA LEU A 7 -16.40 -28.39 -7.74
C LEU A 7 -15.18 -29.30 -7.58
N LEU A 8 -14.33 -29.39 -8.60
CA LEU A 8 -13.13 -30.23 -8.56
C LEU A 8 -12.09 -29.70 -7.56
N ILE A 9 -12.01 -28.38 -7.36
CA ILE A 9 -11.18 -27.78 -6.31
C ILE A 9 -11.68 -28.22 -4.94
N VAL A 10 -12.99 -28.09 -4.68
CA VAL A 10 -13.61 -28.51 -3.42
C VAL A 10 -13.41 -30.02 -3.19
N ASP A 11 -13.60 -30.84 -4.21
CA ASP A 11 -13.39 -32.29 -4.13
C ASP A 11 -11.93 -32.65 -3.81
N LEU A 12 -10.96 -31.95 -4.40
CA LEU A 12 -9.54 -32.13 -4.08
C LEU A 12 -9.24 -31.82 -2.61
N PHE A 13 -9.72 -30.67 -2.11
CA PHE A 13 -9.52 -30.31 -0.72
C PHE A 13 -10.28 -31.21 0.26
N ASN A 14 -11.40 -31.81 -0.14
CA ASN A 14 -12.13 -32.76 0.71
C ASN A 14 -11.52 -34.17 0.71
N SER A 15 -10.95 -34.60 -0.42
CA SER A 15 -10.35 -35.93 -0.56
C SER A 15 -8.91 -36.01 -0.05
N ASN A 16 -8.19 -34.88 0.01
CA ASN A 16 -6.83 -34.81 0.54
C ASN A 16 -6.78 -34.14 1.92
N VAL A 17 -6.64 -34.95 2.97
CA VAL A 17 -6.59 -34.49 4.36
C VAL A 17 -5.48 -33.45 4.59
N ALA A 18 -4.30 -33.62 3.98
CA ALA A 18 -3.18 -32.69 4.18
C ALA A 18 -3.49 -31.31 3.60
N TYR A 19 -4.11 -31.25 2.42
CA TYR A 19 -4.52 -29.98 1.80
C TYR A 19 -5.62 -29.29 2.61
N LYS A 20 -6.60 -30.06 3.09
CA LYS A 20 -7.67 -29.55 3.95
C LYS A 20 -7.12 -28.93 5.24
N THR A 21 -6.21 -29.65 5.91
CA THR A 21 -5.56 -29.18 7.13
C THR A 21 -4.80 -27.89 6.87
N TYR A 22 -3.96 -27.85 5.82
CA TYR A 22 -3.18 -26.65 5.51
C TYR A 22 -4.06 -25.42 5.23
N LEU A 23 -5.11 -25.56 4.42
CA LEU A 23 -6.04 -24.47 4.14
C LEU A 23 -6.76 -24.00 5.42
N THR A 24 -7.19 -24.95 6.26
CA THR A 24 -7.85 -24.64 7.54
C THR A 24 -6.92 -23.88 8.48
N ASP A 25 -5.66 -24.32 8.60
CA ASP A 25 -4.65 -23.68 9.44
C ASP A 25 -4.33 -22.27 8.93
N LEU A 26 -4.20 -22.09 7.62
CA LEU A 26 -3.93 -20.79 7.00
C LEU A 26 -5.07 -19.79 7.26
N VAL A 27 -6.33 -20.18 6.99
CA VAL A 27 -7.51 -19.33 7.23
C VAL A 27 -7.65 -19.02 8.72
N THR A 28 -7.40 -20.01 9.57
CA THR A 28 -7.43 -19.82 11.03
C THR A 28 -6.38 -18.81 11.47
N LYS A 29 -5.16 -18.90 10.95
CA LYS A 29 -4.07 -17.95 11.25
C LYS A 29 -4.41 -16.53 10.78
N ILE A 30 -4.93 -16.36 9.56
CA ILE A 30 -5.36 -15.05 9.04
C ILE A 30 -6.43 -14.43 9.95
N ARG A 31 -7.42 -15.22 10.38
CA ARG A 31 -8.48 -14.76 11.29
C ARG A 31 -7.93 -14.36 12.65
N ILE A 32 -7.03 -15.15 13.23
CA ILE A 32 -6.41 -14.86 14.53
C ILE A 32 -5.61 -13.56 14.45
N LEU A 33 -4.69 -13.43 13.49
CA LEU A 33 -3.84 -12.24 13.38
C LEU A 33 -4.66 -10.97 13.11
N THR A 34 -5.67 -11.04 12.23
CA THR A 34 -6.58 -9.91 12.00
C THR A 34 -7.38 -9.55 13.26
N GLY A 35 -7.85 -10.57 13.99
CA GLY A 35 -8.58 -10.40 15.24
C GLY A 35 -7.72 -9.79 16.35
N GLU A 36 -6.44 -10.15 16.42
CA GLU A 36 -5.48 -9.56 17.37
C GLU A 36 -5.28 -8.07 17.11
N VAL A 37 -5.06 -7.67 15.85
CA VAL A 37 -4.95 -6.25 15.48
C VAL A 37 -6.22 -5.49 15.86
N TYR A 38 -7.39 -5.99 15.48
CA TYR A 38 -8.68 -5.38 15.82
C TYR A 38 -8.86 -5.23 17.34
N THR A 39 -8.58 -6.29 18.09
CA THR A 39 -8.73 -6.31 19.55
C THR A 39 -7.78 -5.30 20.20
N ASN A 40 -6.50 -5.27 19.80
CA ASN A 40 -5.54 -4.32 20.33
C ASN A 40 -6.00 -2.87 20.14
N TRP A 41 -6.43 -2.50 18.93
CA TRP A 41 -6.91 -1.15 18.63
C TRP A 41 -8.20 -0.78 19.37
N THR A 42 -9.11 -1.72 19.59
CA THR A 42 -10.42 -1.46 20.22
C THR A 42 -10.45 -1.65 21.73
N ALA A 43 -9.44 -2.29 22.31
CA ALA A 43 -9.36 -2.59 23.75
C ALA A 43 -8.33 -1.75 24.52
N GLY A 44 -7.83 -0.64 23.95
CA GLY A 44 -7.04 0.35 24.70
C GLY A 44 -5.79 0.89 23.97
N TYR A 45 -5.31 0.26 22.89
CA TYR A 45 -4.11 0.77 22.21
C TYR A 45 -4.35 2.15 21.58
N ARG A 46 -5.59 2.42 21.13
CA ARG A 46 -5.97 3.72 20.57
C ARG A 46 -5.69 4.86 21.56
N GLU A 47 -6.03 4.68 22.84
CA GLU A 47 -5.85 5.69 23.87
C GLU A 47 -4.36 5.93 24.11
N MET A 48 -3.55 4.88 24.21
CA MET A 48 -2.10 4.99 24.31
C MET A 48 -1.49 5.72 23.10
N PHE A 49 -1.97 5.42 21.90
CA PHE A 49 -1.54 6.10 20.68
C PHE A 49 -1.83 7.61 20.73
N ILE A 50 -3.01 8.00 21.21
CA ILE A 50 -3.41 9.41 21.32
C ILE A 50 -2.61 10.13 22.41
N GLU A 51 -2.35 9.47 23.55
CA GLU A 51 -1.61 10.04 24.67
C GLU A 51 -0.12 10.25 24.36
N ASP A 52 0.47 9.46 23.46
CA ASP A 52 1.86 9.61 22.99
C ASP A 52 2.01 10.72 21.91
N ALA A 53 1.53 11.92 22.25
CA ALA A 53 1.53 13.12 21.42
C ALA A 53 2.88 13.88 21.43
N GLY A 54 3.98 13.18 21.70
CA GLY A 54 5.33 13.75 21.72
C GLY A 54 5.89 14.07 20.33
N SER A 55 7.11 14.63 20.31
CA SER A 55 7.85 14.96 19.08
C SER A 55 9.11 14.11 18.86
N SER A 56 9.32 13.07 19.68
CA SER A 56 10.45 12.14 19.51
C SER A 56 10.22 11.20 18.33
N ALA A 57 11.28 10.56 17.82
CA ALA A 57 11.15 9.52 16.79
C ALA A 57 10.22 8.36 17.22
N SER A 58 10.05 8.15 18.54
CA SER A 58 9.18 7.12 19.08
C SER A 58 7.73 7.56 19.26
N SER A 59 7.37 8.82 19.03
CA SER A 59 6.00 9.28 19.23
C SER A 59 5.05 8.73 18.16
N SER A 60 3.78 8.64 18.51
CA SER A 60 2.74 8.02 17.67
C SER A 60 2.69 8.59 16.25
N VAL A 61 2.71 9.92 16.09
CA VAL A 61 2.64 10.55 14.78
C VAL A 61 3.90 10.27 13.96
N ASN A 62 5.08 10.37 14.57
CA ASN A 62 6.35 10.12 13.88
C ASN A 62 6.44 8.67 13.40
N ARG A 63 6.10 7.71 14.25
CA ARG A 63 6.05 6.28 13.87
C ARG A 63 5.03 6.04 12.76
N MET A 64 3.81 6.57 12.91
CA MET A 64 2.75 6.37 11.92
C MET A 64 3.12 6.94 10.55
N VAL A 65 3.73 8.13 10.49
CA VAL A 65 4.17 8.74 9.24
C VAL A 65 5.26 7.90 8.57
N ASN A 66 6.23 7.39 9.34
CA ASN A 66 7.27 6.51 8.82
C ASN A 66 6.70 5.17 8.34
N ASP A 67 5.87 4.49 9.13
CA ASP A 67 5.23 3.22 8.75
C ASP A 67 4.33 3.37 7.51
N TYR A 68 3.62 4.49 7.41
CA TYR A 68 2.81 4.85 6.26
C TYR A 68 3.64 4.99 4.97
N LEU A 69 4.79 5.65 5.06
CA LEU A 69 5.70 5.85 3.93
C LEU A 69 6.46 4.56 3.57
N PHE A 70 6.90 3.80 4.58
CA PHE A 70 7.48 2.48 4.39
C PHE A 70 6.52 1.53 3.68
N TYR A 71 5.23 1.52 4.06
CA TYR A 71 4.22 0.72 3.38
C TYR A 71 4.12 1.09 1.89
N TYR A 72 4.07 2.40 1.61
CA TYR A 72 3.98 2.91 0.24
C TYR A 72 5.17 2.47 -0.61
N GLU A 73 6.38 2.66 -0.11
CA GLU A 73 7.60 2.32 -0.85
C GLU A 73 7.75 0.81 -1.04
N ARG A 74 7.60 0.04 0.03
CA ARG A 74 7.93 -1.39 0.05
C ARG A 74 6.85 -2.25 -0.56
N PHE A 75 5.62 -2.11 -0.06
CA PHE A 75 4.55 -3.06 -0.39
C PHE A 75 3.69 -2.58 -1.55
N LEU A 76 3.48 -1.26 -1.69
CA LEU A 76 2.68 -0.70 -2.77
C LEU A 76 3.51 -0.47 -4.04
N ARG A 77 4.43 0.51 -4.03
CA ARG A 77 5.23 0.91 -5.20
C ARG A 77 6.13 -0.21 -5.68
N SER A 78 6.98 -0.72 -4.80
CA SER A 78 7.92 -1.79 -5.16
C SER A 78 7.21 -3.14 -5.26
N GLY A 79 6.43 -3.52 -4.26
CA GLY A 79 5.80 -4.84 -4.19
C GLY A 79 4.81 -5.13 -5.33
N LYS A 80 3.87 -4.22 -5.61
CA LYS A 80 2.78 -4.47 -6.57
C LYS A 80 3.14 -4.08 -8.01
N ILE A 81 4.09 -3.16 -8.21
CA ILE A 81 4.48 -2.66 -9.54
C ILE A 81 5.96 -2.92 -9.84
N GLY A 82 6.88 -2.37 -9.04
CA GLY A 82 8.31 -2.33 -9.38
C GLY A 82 8.96 -3.71 -9.51
N ILE A 83 8.69 -4.63 -8.58
CA ILE A 83 9.24 -5.99 -8.60
C ILE A 83 8.69 -6.77 -9.81
N PRO A 84 7.37 -6.88 -10.04
CA PRO A 84 6.84 -7.52 -11.26
C PRO A 84 7.39 -6.93 -12.56
N ALA A 85 7.50 -5.59 -12.63
CA ALA A 85 8.01 -4.89 -13.80
C ALA A 85 9.51 -5.07 -14.03
N GLY A 86 10.24 -5.59 -13.03
CA GLY A 86 11.66 -5.83 -13.10
C GLY A 86 12.53 -4.59 -12.92
N VAL A 87 12.01 -3.55 -12.25
CA VAL A 87 12.74 -2.29 -12.02
C VAL A 87 14.10 -2.52 -11.36
N PHE A 88 14.15 -3.44 -10.38
CA PHE A 88 15.34 -3.71 -9.59
C PHE A 88 16.20 -4.85 -10.16
N SER A 89 15.60 -5.75 -10.96
CA SER A 89 16.27 -6.91 -11.55
C SER A 89 16.81 -6.66 -12.96
N GLY A 90 16.36 -5.60 -13.64
CA GLY A 90 16.67 -5.34 -15.05
C GLY A 90 15.91 -6.22 -16.04
N SER A 91 15.04 -7.11 -15.56
CA SER A 91 14.20 -7.98 -16.38
C SER A 91 12.86 -8.26 -15.69
N PRO A 92 11.74 -8.35 -16.44
CA PRO A 92 10.43 -8.67 -15.88
C PRO A 92 10.40 -9.90 -14.98
N LEU A 93 9.61 -9.86 -13.91
CA LEU A 93 9.40 -10.94 -12.96
C LEU A 93 7.90 -11.23 -12.81
N THR A 94 7.26 -11.71 -13.87
CA THR A 94 5.80 -11.88 -13.93
C THR A 94 5.23 -12.85 -12.90
N ASN A 95 6.02 -13.82 -12.47
CA ASN A 95 5.65 -14.73 -11.37
C ASN A 95 5.58 -14.05 -9.98
N ASN A 96 5.97 -12.78 -9.88
CA ASN A 96 5.89 -11.99 -8.65
C ASN A 96 4.63 -11.10 -8.59
N VAL A 97 3.76 -11.14 -9.60
CA VAL A 97 2.48 -10.42 -9.59
C VAL A 97 1.62 -10.88 -8.41
N GLU A 98 1.08 -9.92 -7.66
CA GLU A 98 0.14 -10.21 -6.59
C GLU A 98 -1.13 -10.85 -7.16
N ALA A 99 -1.66 -11.85 -6.44
CA ALA A 99 -2.81 -12.64 -6.85
C ALA A 99 -2.62 -13.47 -8.12
N LEU A 100 -1.38 -13.78 -8.54
CA LEU A 100 -1.05 -14.60 -9.73
C LEU A 100 -1.90 -15.88 -9.91
N TYR A 101 -2.24 -16.58 -8.83
CA TYR A 101 -2.96 -17.86 -8.89
C TYR A 101 -4.48 -17.76 -8.80
N THR A 102 -5.03 -16.55 -8.84
CA THR A 102 -6.48 -16.33 -8.85
C THR A 102 -7.09 -16.74 -10.18
N PHE A 103 -8.34 -17.20 -10.16
CA PHE A 103 -9.12 -17.45 -11.38
C PHE A 103 -9.74 -16.16 -11.95
N THR A 104 -9.68 -15.06 -11.19
CA THR A 104 -10.21 -13.74 -11.58
C THR A 104 -9.07 -12.84 -12.07
N PRO A 105 -8.78 -12.80 -13.38
CA PRO A 105 -7.61 -12.09 -13.91
C PRO A 105 -7.55 -10.61 -13.51
N THR A 106 -8.69 -9.99 -13.20
CA THR A 106 -8.78 -8.56 -12.85
C THR A 106 -8.36 -8.19 -11.42
N LEU A 107 -8.01 -9.18 -10.58
CA LEU A 107 -7.82 -8.94 -9.15
C LEU A 107 -6.53 -8.16 -8.84
N SER A 108 -5.46 -8.33 -9.62
CA SER A 108 -4.16 -7.68 -9.38
C SER A 108 -4.27 -6.15 -9.48
N LYS A 109 -4.84 -5.62 -10.56
CA LYS A 109 -5.10 -4.17 -10.69
C LYS A 109 -6.08 -3.66 -9.63
N SER A 110 -7.15 -4.41 -9.35
CA SER A 110 -8.15 -4.00 -8.34
C SER A 110 -7.54 -3.84 -6.95
N LEU A 111 -6.71 -4.80 -6.52
CA LEU A 111 -6.00 -4.75 -5.23
C LEU A 111 -5.02 -3.58 -5.18
N TYR A 112 -4.29 -3.34 -6.27
CA TYR A 112 -3.36 -2.21 -6.37
C TYR A 112 -4.08 -0.86 -6.31
N LEU A 113 -5.12 -0.65 -7.11
CA LEU A 113 -5.90 0.61 -7.11
C LEU A 113 -6.58 0.86 -5.76
N ASN A 114 -7.07 -0.20 -5.09
CA ASN A 114 -7.61 -0.09 -3.74
C ASN A 114 -6.53 0.31 -2.72
N SER A 115 -5.32 -0.24 -2.86
CA SER A 115 -4.16 0.11 -2.01
C SER A 115 -3.79 1.59 -2.18
N LEU A 116 -3.64 2.06 -3.43
CA LEU A 116 -3.29 3.46 -3.74
C LEU A 116 -4.40 4.44 -3.34
N SER A 117 -5.66 4.09 -3.56
CA SER A 117 -6.79 4.91 -3.12
C SER A 117 -6.88 4.97 -1.59
N SER A 118 -6.62 3.87 -0.89
CA SER A 118 -6.61 3.84 0.58
C SER A 118 -5.43 4.64 1.15
N PHE A 119 -4.27 4.57 0.50
CA PHE A 119 -3.12 5.41 0.80
C PHE A 119 -3.46 6.91 0.67
N LYS A 120 -4.11 7.31 -0.43
CA LYS A 120 -4.61 8.69 -0.61
C LYS A 120 -5.60 9.09 0.49
N ASN A 121 -6.60 8.24 0.73
CA ASN A 121 -7.63 8.51 1.74
C ASN A 121 -7.04 8.70 3.13
N PHE A 122 -5.99 7.95 3.50
CA PHE A 122 -5.28 8.16 4.76
C PHE A 122 -4.62 9.55 4.81
N PHE A 123 -3.92 9.97 3.75
CA PHE A 123 -3.29 11.30 3.65
C PHE A 123 -4.31 12.43 3.79
N GLU A 124 -5.49 12.26 3.21
CA GLU A 124 -6.60 13.22 3.22
C GLU A 124 -7.55 13.09 4.43
N GLY A 125 -7.31 12.14 5.34
CA GLY A 125 -8.16 11.90 6.52
C GLY A 125 -9.57 11.41 6.20
N LYS A 126 -9.77 10.74 5.05
CA LYS A 126 -11.06 10.21 4.61
C LYS A 126 -11.31 8.82 5.18
N SER A 127 -12.41 8.65 5.92
CA SER A 127 -12.86 7.34 6.41
C SER A 127 -13.94 6.75 5.50
N LYS A 128 -13.90 5.43 5.31
CA LYS A 128 -15.03 4.67 4.73
C LYS A 128 -16.19 4.48 5.72
N TYR A 129 -15.98 4.76 7.01
CA TYR A 129 -16.93 4.39 8.08
C TYR A 129 -17.46 5.59 8.86
N ASN A 130 -16.59 6.54 9.24
CA ASN A 130 -16.91 7.54 10.27
C ASN A 130 -16.76 9.00 9.80
N GLY A 131 -16.94 9.26 8.49
CA GLY A 131 -16.75 10.59 7.90
C GLY A 131 -15.27 11.01 7.82
N ASN A 132 -15.02 12.24 7.37
CA ASN A 132 -13.65 12.77 7.27
C ASN A 132 -13.18 13.33 8.63
N GLY A 133 -11.89 13.24 8.90
CA GLY A 133 -11.25 13.78 10.10
C GLY A 133 -9.97 14.56 9.80
N PRO A 134 -9.26 15.03 10.85
CA PRO A 134 -7.96 15.69 10.70
C PRO A 134 -6.97 14.83 9.91
N SER A 135 -6.10 15.48 9.14
CA SER A 135 -5.25 14.77 8.17
C SER A 135 -3.86 15.38 8.01
N LEU A 136 -2.96 14.61 7.38
CA LEU A 136 -1.64 15.10 6.99
C LEU A 136 -1.75 16.22 5.95
N SER A 137 -2.69 16.08 5.00
CA SER A 137 -2.99 17.12 4.00
C SER A 137 -3.39 18.45 4.65
N GLU A 138 -4.31 18.40 5.62
CA GLU A 138 -4.78 19.60 6.33
C GLU A 138 -3.67 20.23 7.16
N TYR A 139 -2.85 19.41 7.83
CA TYR A 139 -1.75 19.92 8.65
C TYR A 139 -0.63 20.55 7.82
N LEU A 140 -0.27 19.95 6.68
CA LEU A 140 0.68 20.53 5.73
C LEU A 140 0.17 21.85 5.15
N SER A 141 -1.13 21.92 4.83
CA SER A 141 -1.77 23.15 4.37
C SER A 141 -1.70 24.23 5.45
N TYR A 142 -1.92 23.87 6.72
CA TYR A 142 -1.75 24.79 7.84
C TYR A 142 -0.30 25.30 7.97
N ILE A 143 0.71 24.41 7.90
CA ILE A 143 2.13 24.78 7.91
C ILE A 143 2.46 25.75 6.77
N GLN A 144 1.90 25.52 5.57
CA GLN A 144 2.05 26.42 4.45
C GLN A 144 1.54 27.83 4.78
N THR A 145 0.35 27.96 5.41
CA THR A 145 -0.18 29.29 5.79
C THR A 145 0.72 30.04 6.76
N LEU A 146 1.41 29.33 7.66
CA LEU A 146 2.32 29.92 8.63
C LEU A 146 3.65 30.35 8.01
N THR A 147 4.15 29.58 7.03
CA THR A 147 5.49 29.77 6.45
C THR A 147 5.48 30.55 5.14
N SER A 148 4.31 30.74 4.52
CA SER A 148 4.18 31.22 3.13
C SER A 148 5.01 30.39 2.13
N GLY A 149 5.22 29.10 2.44
CA GLY A 149 6.00 28.17 1.63
C GLY A 149 5.24 27.57 0.44
N ALA A 150 5.86 26.60 -0.22
CA ALA A 150 5.25 25.83 -1.29
C ALA A 150 4.03 25.03 -0.77
N ASN A 151 3.03 24.82 -1.63
CA ASN A 151 1.87 24.00 -1.30
C ASN A 151 2.21 22.51 -1.44
N ILE A 152 2.89 21.97 -0.42
CA ILE A 152 3.34 20.57 -0.36
C ILE A 152 2.13 19.62 -0.41
N SER A 153 1.05 19.96 0.29
CA SER A 153 -0.16 19.11 0.31
C SER A 153 -0.73 18.91 -1.09
N SER A 154 -1.01 20.00 -1.81
CA SER A 154 -1.58 19.91 -3.16
C SER A 154 -0.61 19.28 -4.17
N ALA A 155 0.70 19.44 -3.99
CA ALA A 155 1.69 18.76 -4.83
C ALA A 155 1.63 17.24 -4.65
N ILE A 156 1.55 16.76 -3.40
CA ILE A 156 1.42 15.33 -3.09
C ILE A 156 0.09 14.78 -3.61
N GLU A 157 -1.02 15.48 -3.38
CA GLU A 157 -2.35 15.07 -3.88
C GLU A 157 -2.35 14.94 -5.40
N ALA A 158 -1.79 15.92 -6.10
CA ALA A 158 -1.68 15.90 -7.55
C ALA A 158 -0.78 14.76 -8.07
N ALA A 159 0.32 14.46 -7.37
CA ALA A 159 1.19 13.35 -7.74
C ALA A 159 0.51 11.98 -7.54
N ILE A 160 -0.25 11.80 -6.45
CA ILE A 160 -1.03 10.59 -6.22
C ILE A 160 -2.14 10.46 -7.28
N ASP A 161 -2.83 11.55 -7.61
CA ASP A 161 -3.86 11.55 -8.66
C ASP A 161 -3.29 11.20 -10.03
N ASN A 162 -2.12 11.73 -10.37
CA ASN A 162 -1.41 11.34 -11.58
C ASN A 162 -1.04 9.85 -11.57
N ALA A 163 -0.54 9.32 -10.45
CA ALA A 163 -0.23 7.90 -10.34
C ALA A 163 -1.48 7.01 -10.52
N ILE A 164 -2.63 7.40 -9.95
CA ILE A 164 -3.91 6.73 -10.16
C ILE A 164 -4.30 6.77 -11.65
N GLU A 165 -4.20 7.93 -12.29
CA GLU A 165 -4.58 8.10 -13.69
C GLU A 165 -3.72 7.25 -14.64
N VAL A 166 -2.40 7.29 -14.46
CA VAL A 166 -1.47 6.44 -15.22
C VAL A 166 -1.81 4.95 -15.01
N SER A 167 -2.15 4.57 -13.78
CA SER A 167 -2.49 3.18 -13.44
C SER A 167 -3.81 2.70 -14.05
N ASN A 168 -4.77 3.60 -14.31
CA ASN A 168 -6.02 3.23 -14.97
C ASN A 168 -5.80 2.70 -16.40
N GLY A 169 -4.70 3.12 -17.04
CA GLY A 169 -4.29 2.68 -18.38
C GLY A 169 -3.63 1.30 -18.46
N LEU A 170 -3.40 0.64 -17.31
CA LEU A 170 -2.90 -0.73 -17.26
C LEU A 170 -4.00 -1.75 -17.59
N ASP A 171 -3.61 -2.93 -18.05
CA ASP A 171 -4.48 -4.10 -18.10
C ASP A 171 -4.94 -4.50 -16.69
N ASP A 172 -6.13 -5.09 -16.60
CA ASP A 172 -6.68 -5.53 -15.32
C ASP A 172 -5.90 -6.72 -14.75
N ASP A 173 -5.23 -7.51 -15.59
CA ASP A 173 -4.28 -8.55 -15.20
C ASP A 173 -2.83 -8.07 -15.38
N PHE A 174 -2.17 -7.79 -14.25
CA PHE A 174 -0.76 -7.39 -14.25
C PHE A 174 0.21 -8.45 -14.77
N TYR A 175 -0.14 -9.75 -14.73
CA TYR A 175 0.71 -10.75 -15.38
C TYR A 175 0.75 -10.50 -16.89
N THR A 176 -0.43 -10.43 -17.51
CA THR A 176 -0.59 -10.12 -18.94
C THR A 176 0.02 -8.75 -19.28
N GLN A 177 -0.24 -7.72 -18.47
CA GLN A 177 0.33 -6.38 -18.67
C GLN A 177 1.86 -6.41 -18.75
N VAL A 178 2.53 -7.16 -17.89
CA VAL A 178 4.00 -7.22 -17.87
C VAL A 178 4.52 -8.04 -19.06
N GLU A 179 3.90 -9.17 -19.42
CA GLU A 179 4.34 -9.96 -20.58
C GLU A 179 4.13 -9.22 -21.91
N GLU A 180 3.03 -8.48 -22.05
CA GLU A 180 2.64 -7.87 -23.33
C GLU A 180 3.10 -6.40 -23.49
N ASP A 181 3.12 -5.62 -22.41
CA ASP A 181 3.43 -4.18 -22.46
C ASP A 181 4.03 -3.67 -21.13
N ASN A 182 5.16 -4.25 -20.70
CA ASN A 182 5.83 -3.85 -19.46
C ASN A 182 6.19 -2.35 -19.40
N GLY A 183 6.29 -1.67 -20.54
CA GLY A 183 6.57 -0.24 -20.61
C GLY A 183 5.59 0.59 -19.79
N LYS A 184 4.29 0.22 -19.77
CA LYS A 184 3.31 0.91 -18.94
C LYS A 184 3.51 0.67 -17.44
N MET A 185 3.94 -0.53 -17.04
CA MET A 185 4.24 -0.82 -15.63
C MET A 185 5.41 0.02 -15.12
N LEU A 186 6.45 0.18 -15.95
CA LEU A 186 7.58 1.07 -15.64
C LEU A 186 7.13 2.54 -15.54
N ALA A 187 6.30 3.01 -16.46
CA ALA A 187 5.73 4.36 -16.38
C ALA A 187 4.86 4.57 -15.14
N THR A 188 4.08 3.56 -14.72
CA THR A 188 3.34 3.59 -13.45
C THR A 188 4.29 3.67 -12.26
N TYR A 189 5.39 2.91 -12.27
CA TYR A 189 6.40 2.99 -11.21
C TYR A 189 7.01 4.40 -11.11
N ASP A 190 7.34 5.03 -12.24
CA ASP A 190 7.89 6.39 -12.26
C ASP A 190 6.90 7.43 -11.68
N ALA A 191 5.61 7.27 -11.99
CA ALA A 191 4.56 8.12 -11.42
C ALA A 191 4.45 7.95 -9.89
N LEU A 192 4.58 6.70 -9.39
CA LEU A 192 4.63 6.42 -7.94
C LEU A 192 5.93 6.95 -7.29
N GLN A 193 7.05 6.91 -8.00
CA GLN A 193 8.33 7.42 -7.51
C GLN A 193 8.25 8.92 -7.23
N ALA A 194 7.55 9.69 -8.06
CA ALA A 194 7.34 11.12 -7.83
C ALA A 194 6.65 11.41 -6.49
N VAL A 195 5.71 10.56 -6.06
CA VAL A 195 5.06 10.67 -4.74
C VAL A 195 6.06 10.40 -3.62
N THR A 196 6.89 9.35 -3.74
CA THR A 196 7.94 9.03 -2.76
C THR A 196 8.89 10.21 -2.57
N VAL A 197 9.34 10.84 -3.65
CA VAL A 197 10.23 12.01 -3.58
C VAL A 197 9.58 13.13 -2.77
N LEU A 198 8.38 13.56 -3.15
CA LEU A 198 7.66 14.65 -2.46
C LEU A 198 7.43 14.34 -0.98
N MET A 199 7.11 13.09 -0.64
CA MET A 199 6.87 12.72 0.75
C MET A 199 8.16 12.69 1.58
N LYS A 200 9.23 12.06 1.07
CA LYS A 200 10.49 11.93 1.83
C LYS A 200 11.20 13.27 2.01
N THR A 201 11.20 14.13 0.99
CA THR A 201 11.91 15.41 1.06
C THR A 201 11.05 16.48 1.71
N ASP A 202 9.85 16.69 1.17
CA ASP A 202 9.11 17.91 1.47
C ASP A 202 8.17 17.69 2.66
N MET A 203 7.41 16.59 2.68
CA MET A 203 6.49 16.30 3.78
C MET A 203 7.24 16.05 5.09
N LEU A 204 8.22 15.12 5.12
CA LEU A 204 8.94 14.84 6.36
C LEU A 204 9.65 16.07 6.91
N SER A 205 10.27 16.88 6.04
CA SER A 205 10.88 18.14 6.43
C SER A 205 9.86 19.13 7.00
N ALA A 206 8.70 19.29 6.36
CA ALA A 206 7.65 20.21 6.83
C ALA A 206 7.06 19.77 8.18
N LEU A 207 6.89 18.47 8.38
CA LEU A 207 6.38 17.89 9.62
C LEU A 207 7.44 17.81 10.74
N ASN A 208 8.71 18.14 10.44
CA ASN A 208 9.84 17.94 11.34
C ASN A 208 9.95 16.49 11.86
N VAL A 209 9.71 15.54 10.97
CA VAL A 209 9.81 14.09 11.20
C VAL A 209 11.13 13.58 10.64
N SER A 210 11.88 12.82 11.44
CA SER A 210 13.07 12.11 10.95
C SER A 210 12.70 10.74 10.39
N VAL A 211 13.35 10.35 9.30
CA VAL A 211 13.25 8.99 8.75
C VAL A 211 13.82 8.00 9.76
N ASP A 212 13.08 6.94 10.07
CA ASP A 212 13.50 5.90 11.02
C ASP A 212 13.67 4.49 10.41
N TYR A 213 13.49 4.38 9.09
CA TYR A 213 13.71 3.15 8.33
C TYR A 213 14.80 3.33 7.27
N VAL A 214 15.43 2.22 6.88
CA VAL A 214 16.37 2.17 5.76
C VAL A 214 15.57 2.00 4.47
N ASP A 215 15.98 2.70 3.41
CA ASP A 215 15.33 2.65 2.09
C ASP A 215 14.97 1.23 1.69
N ALA A 216 13.70 1.05 1.32
CA ALA A 216 13.07 -0.25 1.22
C ALA A 216 13.05 -0.78 -0.22
N ASP A 217 13.59 -0.03 -1.17
CA ASP A 217 13.67 -0.33 -2.60
C ASP A 217 14.94 -1.11 -3.00
N GLY A 218 15.87 -1.31 -2.06
CA GLY A 218 16.94 -2.29 -2.20
C GLY A 218 18.09 -1.85 -3.12
N ASP A 219 18.37 -0.54 -3.17
CA ASP A 219 19.70 -0.03 -3.56
C ASP A 219 20.70 -0.03 -2.38
#